data_AF-A0A4R7UF20-F1
#
_entry.id   AF-A0A4R7UF20-F1
#
_cell.length_a   1.000
_cell.length_b   1.000
_cell.length_c   1.000
_cell.angle_alpha   90.00
_cell.angle_beta   90.00
_cell.angle_gamma   90.00
#
_symmetry.space_group_name_H-M   'P 1'
#
loop_
_entity.id
_entity.type
_entity.pdbx_description
1 polymer ?
#
loop_
_entity_poly.entity_id
_entity_poly.type
_entity_poly.pdbx_seq_one_letter_code
_entity_poly.pdbx_strand_id
1 'polypeptide(L)'
;MIKKLSKDKIILIVLLSVTTIALIIGIVLTVLGSQQYINFVNNAIKNGKKIINISEFIYGIFLLILSVLLYIVTALFANSQFNKKINQNV
;
A
#
# COMPACT_ATOMS: atom_id res chain seq x y z
N MET A 1 12.74 32.08 10.63
CA MET A 1 13.42 31.01 11.40
C MET A 1 12.79 29.67 11.03
N ILE A 2 13.46 28.85 10.21
CA ILE A 2 12.91 27.57 9.75
C ILE A 2 13.08 26.54 10.87
N LYS A 3 11.96 26.04 11.41
CA LYS A 3 11.96 25.03 12.48
C LYS A 3 12.45 23.70 11.89
N LYS A 4 13.66 23.27 12.23
CA LYS A 4 14.27 22.03 11.72
C LYS A 4 13.41 20.84 12.16
N LEU A 5 12.91 20.04 11.21
CA LEU A 5 12.15 18.82 11.52
C LEU A 5 13.08 17.79 12.18
N SER A 6 12.57 17.08 13.19
CA SER A 6 13.29 15.95 13.79
C SER A 6 13.30 14.74 12.84
N LYS A 7 14.35 13.90 12.93
CA LYS A 7 14.51 12.72 12.08
C LYS A 7 13.28 11.80 12.12
N ASP A 8 12.70 11.58 13.31
CA ASP A 8 11.51 10.75 13.47
C ASP A 8 10.28 11.27 12.72
N LYS A 9 10.11 12.61 12.67
CA LYS A 9 9.01 13.23 11.92
C LYS A 9 9.22 13.08 10.42
N ILE A 10 10.47 13.18 9.95
CA ILE A 10 10.81 12.95 8.54
C ILE A 10 10.49 11.50 8.17
N ILE A 11 10.92 10.53 8.99
CA ILE A 11 10.63 9.10 8.78
C ILE A 11 9.12 8.85 8.71
N LEU A 12 8.34 9.43 9.63
CA LEU A 12 6.89 9.29 9.63
C LEU A 12 6.24 9.87 8.36
N ILE A 13 6.66 11.07 7.92
CA ILE A 13 6.14 11.71 6.70
C ILE A 13 6.47 10.87 5.46
N VAL A 14 7.70 10.34 5.39
CA VAL A 14 8.12 9.48 4.28
C VAL A 14 7.31 8.19 4.26
N LEU A 15 7.15 7.52 5.41
CA LEU A 15 6.31 6.32 5.54
C LEU A 15 4.88 6.58 5.10
N LEU A 16 4.27 7.67 5.57
CA LEU A 16 2.91 8.02 5.22
C LEU A 16 2.75 8.31 3.72
N SER A 17 3.71 9.03 3.13
CA SER A 17 3.73 9.35 1.70
C SER A 17 3.84 8.08 0.85
N VAL A 18 4.80 7.21 1.16
CA VAL A 18 5.01 5.94 0.45
C VAL A 18 3.79 5.04 0.56
N THR A 19 3.20 4.93 1.76
CA THR A 19 1.97 4.14 2.00
C THR A 19 0.81 4.66 1.15
N THR A 20 0.62 5.98 1.09
CA THR A 20 -0.47 6.60 0.33
C THR A 20 -0.29 6.39 -1.17
N ILE A 21 0.94 6.55 -1.68
CA ILE A 21 1.25 6.33 -3.10
C ILE A 21 1.04 4.86 -3.47
N ALA A 22 1.54 3.92 -2.65
CA ALA A 22 1.36 2.49 -2.88
C ALA A 22 -0.14 2.11 -2.92
N LEU A 23 -0.95 2.70 -2.04
CA LEU A 23 -2.40 2.46 -1.99
C LEU A 23 -3.07 2.93 -3.28
N ILE A 24 -2.77 4.15 -3.73
CA ILE A 24 -3.34 4.71 -4.96
C ILE A 24 -2.95 3.85 -6.17
N ILE A 25 -1.67 3.49 -6.31
CA ILE A 25 -1.19 2.65 -7.41
C ILE A 25 -1.87 1.27 -7.35
N GLY A 26 -1.99 0.67 -6.16
CA GLY A 26 -2.68 -0.60 -5.97
C GLY A 26 -4.13 -0.55 -6.46
N ILE A 27 -4.89 0.48 -6.04
CA ILE A 27 -6.28 0.69 -6.50
C ILE A 27 -6.33 0.81 -8.03
N VAL A 28 -5.49 1.67 -8.61
CA VAL A 28 -5.48 1.93 -10.06
C VAL A 28 -5.18 0.65 -10.84
N LEU A 29 -4.14 -0.10 -10.47
CA LEU A 29 -3.77 -1.35 -11.15
C LEU A 29 -4.86 -2.42 -11.01
N THR A 30 -5.50 -2.53 -9.84
CA THR A 30 -6.61 -3.47 -9.65
C THR A 30 -7.81 -3.11 -10.54
N VAL A 31 -8.17 -1.83 -10.63
CA VAL A 31 -9.27 -1.37 -11.49
C VAL A 31 -8.95 -1.61 -12.96
N LEU A 32 -7.77 -1.22 -13.42
CA LEU A 32 -7.35 -1.39 -14.82
C LEU A 32 -7.23 -2.86 -15.23
N GLY A 33 -6.74 -3.73 -14.33
CA GLY A 33 -6.56 -5.16 -14.59
C GLY A 33 -7.82 -6.01 -14.35
N SER A 34 -8.89 -5.43 -13.80
CA SER A 34 -10.11 -6.18 -13.40
C SER A 34 -10.77 -6.90 -14.58
N GLN A 35 -10.84 -6.25 -15.74
CA GLN A 35 -11.47 -6.82 -16.93
C GLN A 35 -10.69 -8.02 -17.48
N GLN A 36 -9.36 -7.94 -17.46
CA GLN A 36 -8.45 -9.00 -17.89
C GLN A 36 -8.59 -10.20 -16.94
N TYR A 37 -8.70 -9.96 -15.64
CA TYR A 37 -8.96 -11.01 -14.66
C TYR A 37 -10.31 -11.70 -14.89
N ILE A 38 -11.39 -10.94 -15.11
CA ILE A 38 -12.71 -11.51 -15.43
C ILE A 38 -12.64 -12.36 -16.70
N ASN A 39 -11.97 -11.86 -17.74
CA ASN A 39 -11.77 -12.60 -18.98
C ASN A 39 -10.95 -13.88 -18.77
N PHE A 40 -9.92 -13.83 -17.92
CA PHE A 40 -9.13 -14.99 -17.52
C PHE A 40 -9.99 -16.06 -16.83
N VAL A 41 -10.80 -15.67 -15.84
CA VAL A 41 -11.71 -16.59 -15.12
C VAL A 41 -12.71 -17.23 -16.08
N ASN A 42 -13.35 -16.43 -16.94
CA ASN A 42 -14.31 -16.91 -17.93
C ASN A 42 -13.68 -17.90 -18.92
N ASN A 43 -12.43 -17.67 -19.30
CA ASN A 43 -11.70 -18.53 -20.22
C ASN A 43 -11.26 -19.84 -19.55
N ALA A 44 -10.86 -19.78 -18.27
CA ALA A 44 -10.55 -20.97 -17.47
C ALA A 44 -11.79 -21.87 -17.30
N ILE A 45 -12.97 -21.30 -17.03
CA ILE A 45 -14.23 -22.04 -16.91
C ILE A 45 -14.61 -22.73 -18.22
N LYS A 46 -14.34 -22.08 -19.36
CA LYS A 46 -14.63 -22.62 -20.70
C LYS A 46 -13.56 -23.58 -21.22
N ASN A 47 -12.56 -23.96 -20.41
CA ASN A 47 -11.40 -24.78 -20.82
C ASN A 47 -10.67 -24.22 -22.05
N GLY A 48 -10.67 -22.90 -22.23
CA GLY A 48 -10.03 -22.27 -23.36
C GLY A 48 -8.51 -22.20 -23.17
N LYS A 49 -7.75 -22.43 -24.25
CA LYS A 49 -6.27 -22.42 -24.23
C LYS A 49 -5.64 -21.03 -24.36
N LYS A 50 -6.46 -19.97 -24.43
CA LYS A 50 -5.95 -18.61 -24.64
C LYS A 50 -5.26 -18.10 -23.37
N ILE A 51 -4.02 -17.65 -23.50
CA ILE A 51 -3.28 -17.01 -22.41
C ILE A 51 -3.80 -15.59 -22.26
N ILE A 52 -4.21 -15.22 -21.05
CA ILE A 52 -4.68 -13.88 -20.71
C ILE A 52 -3.75 -13.34 -19.63
N ASN A 53 -3.13 -12.19 -19.91
CA ASN A 53 -2.22 -11.54 -18.97
C ASN A 53 -3.05 -10.84 -17.87
N ILE A 54 -2.87 -11.29 -16.63
CA ILE A 54 -3.53 -10.74 -15.43
C ILE A 54 -2.55 -10.05 -14.49
N SER A 55 -1.33 -9.75 -14.96
CA SER A 55 -0.24 -9.21 -14.12
C SER A 55 -0.63 -7.89 -13.46
N GLU A 56 -1.29 -6.98 -14.18
CA GLU A 56 -1.75 -5.70 -13.64
C GLU A 56 -2.67 -5.91 -12.43
N PHE A 57 -3.62 -6.84 -12.55
CA PHE A 57 -4.54 -7.18 -11.46
C PHE A 57 -3.79 -7.78 -10.26
N ILE A 58 -2.89 -8.75 -10.51
CA ILE A 58 -2.10 -9.40 -9.46
C ILE A 58 -1.23 -8.37 -8.71
N TYR A 59 -0.51 -7.51 -9.43
CA TYR A 59 0.31 -6.46 -8.83
C TYR A 59 -0.53 -5.41 -8.10
N GLY A 60 -1.72 -5.08 -8.60
CA GLY A 60 -2.68 -4.23 -7.91
C GLY A 60 -3.09 -4.81 -6.56
N ILE A 61 -3.54 -6.07 -6.54
CA ILE A 61 -3.91 -6.77 -5.29
C ILE A 61 -2.72 -6.86 -4.33
N PHE A 62 -1.53 -7.18 -4.83
CA PHE A 62 -0.31 -7.22 -4.02
C PHE A 62 -0.02 -5.87 -3.38
N LEU A 63 -0.08 -4.77 -4.14
CA LEU A 63 0.15 -3.42 -3.63
C LEU A 63 -0.93 -2.99 -2.63
N LEU A 64 -2.19 -3.38 -2.82
CA LEU A 64 -3.25 -3.12 -1.83
C LEU A 64 -2.93 -3.78 -0.50
N ILE A 65 -2.57 -5.07 -0.51
CA ILE A 65 -2.19 -5.81 0.70
C ILE A 65 -0.97 -5.17 1.36
N LEU A 66 0.07 -4.86 0.57
CA LEU A 66 1.27 -4.20 1.06
C LEU A 66 0.97 -2.84 1.69
N SER A 67 0.06 -2.07 1.08
CA SER A 67 -0.34 -0.75 1.58
C SER A 67 -1.07 -0.83 2.92
N VAL A 68 -1.91 -1.85 3.13
CA VAL A 68 -2.54 -2.09 4.43
C VAL A 68 -1.48 -2.41 5.49
N LEU A 69 -0.52 -3.28 5.18
CA LEU A 69 0.59 -3.60 6.09
C LEU A 69 1.43 -2.36 6.42
N LEU A 70 1.74 -1.54 5.44
CA LEU A 70 2.46 -0.28 5.63
C LEU A 70 1.66 0.71 6.48
N TYR A 71 0.32 0.74 6.35
CA TYR A 71 -0.54 1.57 7.19
C TYR A 71 -0.45 1.14 8.65
N ILE A 72 -0.48 -0.16 8.93
CA ILE A 72 -0.32 -0.72 10.27
C ILE A 72 1.06 -0.33 10.84
N VAL A 73 2.13 -0.53 10.07
CA VAL A 73 3.50 -0.15 10.49
C VAL A 73 3.59 1.35 10.77
N THR A 74 3.00 2.19 9.92
CA THR A 74 2.99 3.64 10.10
C THR A 74 2.24 4.04 11.36
N ALA A 75 1.09 3.41 11.64
CA ALA A 75 0.32 3.66 12.86
C ALA A 75 1.07 3.22 14.12
N LEU A 76 1.71 2.04 14.10
CA LEU A 76 2.53 1.56 15.21
C LEU A 76 3.75 2.46 15.46
N PHE A 77 4.41 2.92 14.39
CA PHE A 77 5.53 3.85 14.49
C PHE A 77 5.09 5.19 15.07
N ALA A 78 3.98 5.75 14.59
CA ALA A 78 3.40 6.97 15.15
C ALA A 78 3.10 6.79 16.64
N ASN A 79 2.45 5.69 17.02
CA ASN A 79 2.13 5.39 18.41
C ASN A 79 3.38 5.30 19.29
N SER A 80 4.42 4.59 18.85
CA SER A 80 5.70 4.48 19.56
C SER A 80 6.35 5.86 19.80
N GLN A 81 6.29 6.76 18.82
CA GLN A 81 6.80 8.12 18.93
C GLN A 81 6.00 8.99 19.92
N PHE A 82 4.69 8.80 20.01
CA PHE A 82 3.86 9.48 21.02
C PHE A 82 4.12 8.93 22.42
N ASN A 83 4.24 7.61 22.57
CA ASN A 83 4.46 6.98 23.87
C ASN A 83 5.82 7.34 24.49
N LYS A 84 6.87 7.50 23.67
CA LYS A 84 8.18 7.99 24.12
C LYS A 84 8.14 9.41 24.70
N LYS A 85 7.23 10.27 24.24
CA LYS A 85 7.10 11.64 24.78
C LYS A 85 6.42 11.68 26.15
N ILE A 86 5.58 10.69 26.46
CA ILE A 86 4.89 10.62 27.75
C ILE A 86 5.91 10.27 28.85
N ASN A 87 6.78 9.28 28.62
CA ASN A 87 7.77 8.85 29.61
C ASN A 87 8.98 9.80 29.79
N GLN A 88 9.12 10.84 28.96
CA GLN A 88 10.15 11.87 29.13
C GLN A 88 9.66 13.12 29.85
N ASN A 89 8.35 13.23 30.07
CA ASN A 89 7.70 14.36 30.74
C ASN A 89 7.11 13.99 32.12
N VAL A 90 7.47 12.81 32.64
CA VAL A 90 7.26 12.37 34.03
C VAL A 90 8.63 12.35 34.70
#